data_AF-A0A2E5WNZ8-F1
#
_entry.id   AF-A0A2E5WNZ8-F1
#
_cell.length_a   1.000
_cell.length_b   1.000
_cell.length_c   1.000
_cell.angle_alpha   90.00
_cell.angle_beta   90.00
_cell.angle_gamma   90.00
#
_symmetry.space_group_name_H-M   'P 1'
#
loop_
_entity.id
_entity.type
_entity.pdbx_description
1 polymer ?
#
loop_
_entity_poly.entity_id
_entity_poly.type
_entity_poly.pdbx_seq_one_letter_code
_entity_poly.pdbx_strand_id
1 'polypeptide(L)' 'MFIHVKRDPKESFERMLSRFKKLLQRSHKVVIAKEQSRHTKKPTKRYVRQAAIMREYYRAEKKKKQFY' A
#
# COMPACT_ATOMS: atom_id res chain seq x y z
N MET A 1 -11.58 0.55 12.59
CA MET A 1 -10.95 -0.75 12.92
C MET A 1 -9.45 -0.55 13.07
N PHE A 2 -8.82 -0.95 14.17
CA PHE A 2 -7.36 -0.86 14.36
C PHE A 2 -6.69 -2.19 13.98
N ILE A 3 -5.40 -2.17 13.62
CA ILE A 3 -4.63 -3.42 13.41
C ILE A 3 -4.02 -3.80 14.75
N HIS A 4 -4.40 -4.95 15.28
CA HIS A 4 -3.82 -5.50 16.49
C HIS A 4 -3.01 -6.74 16.13
N VAL A 5 -1.76 -6.78 16.56
CA VAL A 5 -0.88 -7.94 16.40
C VAL A 5 -0.30 -8.26 17.76
N LYS A 6 -0.57 -9.48 18.24
CA LYS A 6 0.10 -10.05 19.42
C LYS A 6 1.29 -10.88 18.94
N ARG A 7 2.36 -10.86 19.73
CA ARG A 7 3.55 -11.69 19.48
C ARG A 7 3.24 -13.12 19.92
N ASP A 8 3.51 -14.07 19.04
CA ASP A 8 3.48 -15.49 19.41
C ASP A 8 4.78 -15.81 20.18
N PRO A 9 4.73 -16.57 21.30
CA PRO A 9 5.93 -17.00 22.02
C PRO A 9 6.97 -17.73 21.15
N LYS A 10 6.54 -18.44 20.10
CA LYS A 10 7.40 -19.21 19.19
C LYS A 10 7.94 -18.38 18.01
N GLU A 11 7.57 -17.11 17.92
CA GLU A 11 7.92 -16.24 16.80
C GLU A 11 9.02 -15.25 17.19
N SER A 12 9.99 -15.05 16.28
CA SER A 12 10.97 -13.98 16.42
C SER A 12 10.29 -12.60 16.27
N PHE A 13 10.85 -11.60 16.92
CA PHE A 13 10.31 -10.23 16.84
C PHE A 13 10.22 -9.70 15.40
N GLU A 14 11.21 -10.02 14.57
CA GLU A 14 11.23 -9.63 13.15
C GLU A 14 10.10 -10.24 12.33
N ARG A 15 9.78 -11.52 12.58
CA ARG A 15 8.66 -12.19 11.91
C ARG A 15 7.33 -11.54 12.28
N MET A 16 7.17 -11.18 13.55
CA MET A 16 5.97 -10.47 14.02
C MET A 16 5.85 -9.10 13.34
N LEU A 17 6.94 -8.33 13.26
CA LEU A 17 6.97 -7.05 12.55
C LEU A 17 6.65 -7.20 11.06
N SER A 18 7.18 -8.23 10.39
CA SER A 18 6.88 -8.53 8.98
C SER A 18 5.39 -8.82 8.78
N ARG A 19 4.78 -9.60 9.68
CA ARG A 19 3.33 -9.86 9.67
C ARG A 19 2.52 -8.57 9.88
N PHE A 20 2.90 -7.74 10.84
CA PHE A 20 2.26 -6.44 11.06
C PHE A 20 2.34 -5.56 9.82
N LYS A 21 3.51 -5.46 9.18
CA LYS A 21 3.71 -4.70 7.94
C LYS A 21 2.80 -5.20 6.82
N LYS A 22 2.66 -6.52 6.65
CA LYS A 22 1.73 -7.11 5.65
C LYS A 22 0.28 -6.75 5.93
N LEU A 23 -0.16 -6.81 7.19
CA LEU A 23 -1.51 -6.41 7.58
C LEU A 23 -1.75 -4.91 7.35
N LEU A 24 -0.76 -4.07 7.66
CA LEU A 24 -0.81 -2.64 7.42
C LEU A 24 -0.95 -2.33 5.92
N GLN A 25 -0.12 -2.95 5.08
CA GLN A 25 -0.20 -2.81 3.62
C GLN A 25 -1.55 -3.25 3.06
N ARG A 26 -2.03 -4.44 3.46
CA ARG A 26 -3.33 -4.97 3.01
C ARG A 26 -4.51 -4.07 3.41
N SER A 27 -4.40 -3.40 4.55
CA SER A 27 -5.45 -2.49 5.02
C SER A 27 -5.49 -1.14 4.28
N HIS A 28 -4.44 -0.80 3.53
CA HIS A 28 -4.27 0.49 2.84
C HIS A 28 -4.40 1.75 3.72
N LYS A 29 -4.46 1.63 5.05
CA LYS A 29 -4.74 2.74 5.96
C LYS A 29 -3.77 3.92 5.84
N VAL A 30 -2.48 3.63 5.65
CA VAL A 30 -1.46 4.67 5.50
C VAL A 30 -1.67 5.45 4.20
N VAL A 31 -2.04 4.77 3.12
CA VAL A 31 -2.33 5.41 1.82
C VAL A 31 -3.58 6.28 1.93
N ILE A 32 -4.65 5.74 2.52
CA ILE A 32 -5.91 6.46 2.72
C ILE A 32 -5.68 7.69 3.60
N ALA A 33 -4.96 7.55 4.72
CA ALA A 33 -4.66 8.66 5.61
C ALA A 33 -3.83 9.75 4.90
N LYS A 34 -2.88 9.35 4.05
CA LYS A 34 -2.11 10.29 3.22
C LYS A 34 -3.00 11.02 2.21
N GLU A 35 -3.91 10.32 1.54
CA GLU A 35 -4.85 10.94 0.59
C GLU A 35 -5.81 11.91 1.29
N GLN A 36 -6.31 11.53 2.47
CA GLN A 36 -7.20 12.37 3.27
C GLN A 36 -6.49 13.54 3.97
N SER A 37 -5.16 13.49 4.11
CA SER A 37 -4.38 14.56 4.77
C SER A 37 -4.45 15.90 4.05
N ARG A 38 -4.82 15.92 2.76
CA ARG A 38 -4.93 17.13 1.95
C ARG A 38 -6.34 17.26 1.40
N HIS A 39 -6.84 18.49 1.34
CA HIS A 39 -8.10 18.75 0.64
C HIS A 39 -7.90 18.58 -0.87
N THR A 40 -8.67 17.69 -1.49
CA THR A 40 -8.64 17.45 -2.94
C THR A 40 -10.06 17.47 -3.51
N LYS A 41 -10.24 18.06 -4.69
CA LYS A 41 -11.49 17.99 -5.44
C LYS A 41 -11.76 16.56 -5.93
N LYS A 42 -13.03 16.22 -6.17
CA LYS A 42 -13.41 14.92 -6.75
C LYS A 42 -12.68 14.72 -8.09
N PRO A 43 -12.09 13.53 -8.34
CA PRO A 43 -11.35 13.27 -9.56
C PRO A 43 -12.29 13.27 -10.78
N THR A 44 -11.84 13.87 -11.88
CA THR A 44 -12.54 13.82 -13.17
C THR A 44 -12.28 12.50 -13.89
N LYS A 45 -13.15 12.11 -14.84
CA LYS A 45 -12.96 10.90 -15.66
C LYS A 45 -11.58 10.87 -16.35
N ARG A 46 -11.10 12.03 -16.83
CA ARG A 46 -9.77 12.17 -17.44
C ARG A 46 -8.65 11.84 -16.44
N TYR A 47 -8.73 12.38 -15.23
CA TYR A 47 -7.76 12.12 -14.18
C TYR A 47 -7.70 10.62 -13.82
N VAL A 48 -8.85 9.97 -13.66
CA VAL A 48 -8.93 8.53 -13.35
C VAL A 48 -8.28 7.69 -14.45
N ARG A 49 -8.53 8.01 -15.73
CA ARG A 49 -7.92 7.30 -16.87
C ARG A 49 -6.41 7.48 -16.89
N GLN A 50 -5.92 8.71 -16.73
CA GLN A 50 -4.48 8.99 -16.73
C GLN A 50 -3.79 8.28 -15.56
N ALA A 51 -4.39 8.27 -14.37
CA ALA A 51 -3.89 7.51 -13.23
C ALA A 51 -3.88 5.99 -13.48
N ALA A 52 -4.85 5.45 -14.23
CA ALA A 52 -4.84 4.04 -14.63
C ALA A 52 -3.68 3.71 -15.59
N ILE A 53 -3.44 4.56 -16.59
CA ILE A 53 -2.33 4.41 -17.54
C ILE A 53 -0.99 4.41 -16.80
N MET A 54 -0.78 5.39 -15.91
CA MET A 54 0.46 5.47 -15.13
C MET A 54 0.64 4.28 -14.19
N ARG A 55 -0.44 3.72 -13.63
CA ARG A 55 -0.36 2.50 -12.81
C ARG A 55 0.14 1.31 -13.61
N GLU A 56 -0.35 1.11 -14.83
CA GLU A 56 0.14 0.04 -15.70
C GLU A 56 1.59 0.26 -16.13
N TYR A 57 1.97 1.50 -16.42
CA TYR A 57 3.37 1.85 -16.70
C TYR A 57 4.31 1.46 -15.55
N TYR A 58 4.01 1.88 -14.31
CA TYR A 58 4.84 1.54 -13.16
C TYR A 58 4.83 0.04 -12.83
N ARG A 59 3.73 -0.67 -13.09
CA ARG A 59 3.69 -2.15 -12.98
C ARG A 59 4.64 -2.81 -13.97
N ALA A 60 4.65 -2.33 -15.22
CA ALA A 60 5.56 -2.83 -16.24
C ALA A 60 7.03 -2.54 -15.89
N GLU A 61 7.35 -1.32 -15.43
CA GLU A 61 8.70 -0.98 -14.96
C GLU A 61 9.16 -1.87 -13.80
N LYS A 62 8.28 -2.08 -12.81
CA LYS A 62 8.58 -2.94 -11.66
C LYS A 62 8.85 -4.38 -12.09
N LYS A 63 8.09 -4.91 -13.06
CA LYS A 63 8.30 -6.25 -13.61
C LYS A 63 9.67 -6.37 -14.30
N LYS A 64 10.10 -5.32 -15.03
CA LYS A 64 11.43 -5.29 -15.65
C LYS A 64 12.56 -5.29 -14.62
N LYS A 65 12.41 -4.54 -13.53
CA LYS A 65 13.39 -4.45 -12.43
C LYS A 65 13.37 -5.64 -11.47
N GLN A 66 12.50 -6.63 -11.67
CA GLN A 66 12.40 -7.76 -10.73
C GLN A 66 13.54 -8.77 -10.91
N PHE A 67 14.18 -8.79 -12.07
CA PHE A 67 15.20 -9.77 -12.47
C PHE A 67 16.63 -9.21 -12.46
N TYR A 68 16.78 -7.94 -12.12
CA TYR A 68 18.05 -7.24 -11.92
C TYR A 68 18.11 -6.72 -10.49
#